data_AF-A0A2D2AWH1-F1
#
_entry.id   AF-A0A2D2AWH1-F1
#
_cell.length_a   1.000
_cell.length_b   1.000
_cell.length_c   1.000
_cell.angle_alpha   90.00
_cell.angle_beta   90.00
_cell.angle_gamma   90.00
#
_symmetry.space_group_name_H-M   'P 1'
#
loop_
_entity.id
_entity.type
_entity.pdbx_description
1 polymer ?
#
loop_
_entity_poly.entity_id
_entity_poly.type
_entity_poly.pdbx_seq_one_letter_code
_entity_poly.pdbx_strand_id
1 'polypeptide(L)'
;MPTLTIRNISESAHDALRRRAAENRRSMEAEARLLIETLDAAPAQDIDWERLRALQARAIAAVGGPEAAKGVVDEFLANRLKDWGEE
;
A
#
# COMPACT_ATOMS: atom_id res chain seq x y z
N MET A 1 2.14 29.84 -15.75
CA MET A 1 2.40 28.60 -14.99
C MET A 1 3.86 28.58 -14.60
N PRO A 2 4.22 28.32 -13.35
CA PRO A 2 5.59 27.96 -13.01
C PRO A 2 5.98 26.68 -13.78
N THR A 3 7.22 26.63 -14.27
CA THR A 3 7.76 25.47 -14.98
C THR A 3 8.86 24.86 -14.13
N LEU A 4 8.79 23.55 -13.93
CA LEU A 4 9.76 22.78 -13.16
C LEU A 4 10.52 21.84 -14.09
N THR A 5 11.86 21.84 -14.02
CA THR A 5 12.69 20.84 -14.66
C THR A 5 13.30 19.94 -13.59
N ILE A 6 12.96 18.65 -13.61
CA ILE A 6 13.51 17.66 -12.68
C ILE A 6 14.73 17.03 -13.33
N ARG A 7 15.91 17.22 -12.74
CA ARG A 7 17.19 16.67 -13.23
C ARG A 7 17.61 15.47 -12.39
N ASN A 8 18.49 14.64 -12.94
CA ASN A 8 19.08 13.48 -12.25
C ASN A 8 18.05 12.48 -11.70
N ILE A 9 16.93 12.29 -12.40
CA ILE A 9 15.99 11.22 -12.07
C ILE A 9 16.56 9.89 -12.52
N SER A 10 16.38 8.83 -11.72
CA SER A 10 16.72 7.49 -12.18
C SER A 10 15.78 7.08 -13.33
N GLU A 11 16.30 6.28 -14.26
CA GLU A 11 15.51 5.74 -15.36
C GLU A 11 14.32 4.91 -14.83
N SER A 12 14.55 4.15 -13.75
CA SER A 12 13.51 3.40 -13.05
C SER A 12 12.37 4.27 -12.52
N ALA A 13 12.67 5.46 -11.99
CA ALA A 13 11.66 6.40 -11.48
C ALA A 13 10.88 7.04 -12.63
N HIS A 14 11.56 7.38 -13.72
CA HIS A 14 10.91 7.89 -14.93
C HIS A 14 9.92 6.88 -15.53
N ASP A 15 10.33 5.62 -15.63
CA ASP A 15 9.47 4.56 -16.16
C ASP A 15 8.32 4.19 -15.23
N ALA A 16 8.54 4.24 -13.91
CA ALA A 16 7.47 4.09 -12.93
C ALA A 16 6.43 5.20 -13.08
N LEU A 17 6.86 6.46 -13.24
CA LEU A 17 5.96 7.59 -13.47
C LEU A 17 5.17 7.44 -14.77
N ARG A 18 5.83 6.99 -15.85
CA ARG A 18 5.19 6.72 -17.15
C ARG A 18 4.10 5.68 -17.03
N ARG A 19 4.39 4.54 -16.40
CA ARG A 19 3.42 3.45 -16.20
C ARG A 19 2.23 3.91 -15.38
N ARG A 20 2.48 4.58 -14.26
CA ARG A 20 1.44 5.12 -13.38
C ARG A 20 0.53 6.14 -14.10
N ALA A 21 1.09 7.01 -14.92
CA ALA A 21 0.31 7.95 -15.72
C ALA A 21 -0.61 7.23 -16.71
N ALA A 22 -0.12 6.16 -17.35
CA ALA A 22 -0.92 5.34 -18.28
C ALA A 22 -2.05 4.59 -17.56
N GLU A 23 -1.77 3.98 -16.42
CA GLU A 23 -2.77 3.32 -15.56
C GLU A 23 -3.89 4.29 -15.16
N ASN A 24 -3.50 5.52 -14.81
CA ASN A 24 -4.43 6.57 -14.42
C ASN A 24 -5.04 7.36 -15.59
N ARG A 25 -4.79 6.94 -16.85
CA ARG A 25 -5.31 7.55 -18.08
C ARG A 25 -5.07 9.07 -18.17
N ARG A 26 -3.90 9.54 -17.73
CA ARG A 26 -3.53 10.96 -17.76
C ARG A 26 -2.15 11.17 -18.34
N SER A 27 -1.81 12.42 -18.66
CA SER A 27 -0.45 12.73 -19.11
C SER A 27 0.55 12.60 -17.97
N MET A 28 1.81 12.34 -18.31
CA MET A 28 2.90 12.27 -17.32
C MET A 28 3.04 13.56 -16.53
N GLU A 29 2.85 14.72 -17.17
CA GLU A 29 2.84 16.02 -16.50
C GLU A 29 1.70 16.13 -15.48
N ALA A 30 0.49 15.68 -15.85
CA ALA A 30 -0.66 15.73 -14.95
C ALA A 30 -0.48 14.79 -13.74
N GLU A 31 0.11 13.61 -13.94
CA GLU A 31 0.46 12.70 -12.83
C GLU A 31 1.54 13.31 -11.93
N ALA A 32 2.61 13.85 -12.52
CA ALA A 32 3.70 14.48 -11.76
C ALA A 32 3.20 15.67 -10.93
N ARG A 33 2.34 16.51 -11.52
CA ARG A 33 1.74 17.65 -10.83
C ARG A 33 0.91 17.20 -9.64
N LEU A 34 0.04 16.21 -9.82
CA LEU A 34 -0.79 15.69 -8.74
C LEU A 34 0.05 15.09 -7.61
N LEU A 35 1.11 14.35 -7.94
CA LEU A 35 2.04 13.82 -6.95
C LEU A 35 2.70 14.93 -6.12
N ILE A 36 3.17 15.99 -6.77
CA ILE A 36 3.78 17.14 -6.10
C ILE A 36 2.75 17.84 -5.20
N GLU A 37 1.52 18.04 -5.68
CA GLU A 37 0.43 18.63 -4.89
C GLU A 37 0.06 17.75 -3.68
N THR A 38 0.14 16.42 -3.81
CA THR A 38 -0.11 15.51 -2.68
C THR A 38 0.98 15.49 -1.61
N LEU A 39 2.20 15.97 -1.92
CA LEU A 39 3.26 16.07 -0.90
C LEU A 39 2.89 17.07 0.20
N ASP A 40 2.13 18.11 -0.14
CA ASP A 40 1.66 19.11 0.82
C ASP A 40 0.39 18.62 1.57
N ALA A 41 -0.41 17.79 0.91
CA ALA A 41 -1.67 17.25 1.42
C ALA A 41 -1.51 15.98 2.29
N ALA A 42 -0.32 15.38 2.33
CA ALA A 42 -0.01 14.28 3.22
C ALA A 42 0.66 14.85 4.50
N PRO A 43 -0.10 15.26 5.54
CA PRO A 43 0.50 15.19 6.86
C PRO A 43 1.00 13.75 7.01
N ALA A 44 2.22 13.57 7.53
CA ALA A 44 2.65 12.26 7.98
C ALA A 44 1.47 11.70 8.79
N GLN A 45 0.78 10.70 8.23
CA GLN A 45 -0.32 10.08 8.95
C GLN A 45 0.38 9.36 10.07
N ASP A 46 0.45 10.00 11.23
CA ASP A 46 0.71 9.31 12.47
C ASP A 46 -0.36 8.25 12.53
N ILE A 47 0.08 7.02 12.28
CA ILE A 47 -0.80 5.87 12.37
C ILE A 47 -1.22 5.84 13.82
N ASP A 48 -2.48 6.16 14.06
CA ASP A 48 -3.10 6.01 15.37
C ASP A 48 -3.23 4.51 15.63
N TRP A 49 -2.15 3.95 16.17
CA TRP A 49 -2.01 2.53 16.49
C TRP A 49 -3.05 2.08 17.51
N GLU A 50 -3.63 2.99 18.30
CA GLU A 50 -4.71 2.68 19.23
C GLU A 50 -6.03 2.50 18.48
N ARG A 51 -6.35 3.44 17.58
CA ARG A 51 -7.50 3.32 16.68
C ARG A 51 -7.41 2.09 15.78
N LEU A 52 -6.22 1.78 15.24
CA LEU A 52 -6.02 0.60 14.40
C LEU A 52 -6.28 -0.70 15.18
N ARG A 53 -5.77 -0.79 16.41
CA ARG A 53 -6.00 -1.94 17.31
C ARG A 53 -7.47 -2.09 17.71
N ALA A 54 -8.17 -1.00 17.98
CA ALA A 54 -9.60 -1.02 18.27
C ALA A 54 -10.41 -1.53 17.07
N LEU A 55 -10.04 -1.13 15.86
CA LEU A 55 -10.69 -1.57 14.62
C LEU A 55 -10.45 -3.07 14.36
N GLN A 56 -9.23 -3.54 14.60
CA GLN A 56 -8.87 -4.96 14.51
C GLN A 56 -9.64 -5.80 15.55
N ALA A 57 -9.72 -5.37 16.80
CA ALA A 57 -10.47 -6.05 17.85
C ALA A 57 -11.97 -6.16 17.51
N ARG A 58 -12.54 -5.10 16.94
CA ARG A 58 -13.94 -5.10 16.48
C ARG A 58 -14.17 -6.07 15.32
N ALA A 59 -13.24 -6.12 14.37
CA ALA A 59 -13.31 -7.07 13.25
C ALA A 59 -13.23 -8.52 13.74
N ILE A 60 -12.30 -8.83 14.65
CA ILE A 60 -12.17 -10.15 15.27
C ILE A 60 -13.46 -10.54 16.00
N ALA A 61 -14.02 -9.63 16.80
CA ALA A 61 -15.28 -9.88 17.50
C ALA A 61 -16.46 -10.14 16.54
N ALA A 62 -16.52 -9.42 15.42
CA ALA A 62 -17.58 -9.58 14.42
C ALA A 62 -17.49 -10.91 13.63
N VAL A 63 -16.28 -11.48 13.49
CA VAL A 63 -16.03 -12.68 12.67
C VAL A 63 -16.01 -13.97 13.51
N GLY A 64 -16.13 -13.90 14.84
CA GLY A 64 -16.21 -15.09 15.70
C GLY A 64 -15.41 -15.01 16.99
N GLY A 65 -14.88 -13.83 17.36
CA GLY A 65 -14.09 -13.65 18.57
C GLY A 65 -12.65 -14.14 18.42
N PRO A 66 -11.90 -14.31 19.52
CA PRO A 66 -10.46 -14.59 19.48
C PRO A 66 -10.08 -15.91 18.79
N GLU A 67 -11.03 -16.82 18.54
CA GLU A 67 -10.78 -18.01 17.72
C GLU A 67 -10.68 -17.70 16.22
N ALA A 68 -11.34 -16.65 15.73
CA ALA A 68 -11.13 -16.15 14.36
C ALA A 68 -9.72 -15.56 14.18
N ALA A 69 -9.08 -15.11 15.27
CA ALA A 69 -7.71 -14.64 15.27
C ALA A 69 -6.68 -15.77 15.23
N LYS A 70 -7.07 -17.02 15.50
CA LYS A 70 -6.20 -18.20 15.28
C LYS A 70 -5.99 -18.52 13.80
N GLY A 71 -6.54 -17.71 12.90
CA GLY A 71 -6.15 -17.67 11.50
C GLY A 71 -6.27 -19.05 10.87
N VAL A 72 -7.48 -19.46 10.49
CA VAL A 72 -7.67 -20.62 9.60
C VAL A 72 -6.76 -20.48 8.36
N VAL A 73 -6.48 -19.24 7.95
CA VAL A 73 -5.49 -18.89 6.92
C VAL A 73 -4.05 -19.18 7.34
N ASP A 74 -3.63 -18.86 8.57
CA ASP A 74 -2.28 -19.14 9.06
C ASP A 74 -2.04 -20.64 9.25
N GLU A 75 -3.05 -21.38 9.74
CA GLU A 75 -3.03 -22.84 9.81
C GLU A 75 -3.02 -23.46 8.41
N PHE A 76 -3.82 -22.93 7.48
CA PHE A 76 -3.81 -23.35 6.08
C PHE A 76 -2.45 -23.10 5.41
N LEU A 77 -1.84 -21.92 5.62
CA LEU A 77 -0.52 -21.59 5.09
C LEU A 77 0.58 -22.45 5.72
N ALA A 78 0.53 -22.70 7.02
CA ALA A 78 1.48 -23.58 7.70
C ALA A 78 1.38 -25.04 7.21
N ASN A 79 0.18 -25.54 6.94
CA ASN A 79 -0.02 -26.87 6.37
C ASN A 79 0.44 -26.92 4.90
N ARG A 80 0.15 -25.89 4.10
CA ARG A 80 0.59 -25.84 2.70
C ARG A 80 2.12 -25.69 2.55
N LEU A 81 2.78 -25.04 3.51
CA LEU A 81 4.23 -24.90 3.53
C LEU A 81 4.92 -26.26 3.79
N LYS A 82 4.28 -27.15 4.56
CA LYS A 82 4.76 -28.54 4.74
C LYS A 82 4.61 -29.36 3.47
N ASP A 83 3.53 -29.18 2.74
CA ASP A 83 3.30 -29.88 1.46
C ASP A 83 4.26 -29.45 0.35
N TRP A 84 4.88 -28.27 0.47
CA TRP A 84 5.84 -27.72 -0.49
C TRP A 84 7.30 -27.76 0.01
N GLY A 85 7.55 -28.31 1.20
CA GLY A 85 8.88 -28.54 1.76
C GLY A 85 9.42 -29.92 1.39
N GLU A 86 10.29 -29.92 0.38
CA GLU A 86 11.24 -30.94 -0.10
C GLU A 86 11.40 -32.23 0.74
N GLU A 87 11.14 -33.39 0.09
CA GLU A 87 12.09 -34.51 0.15
C GLU A 87 13.30 -34.22 -0.75
#